data_AF-A0A5B7DY94-F1
#
_entry.id   AF-A0A5B7DY94-F1
#
_cell.length_a   1.000
_cell.length_b   1.000
_cell.length_c   1.000
_cell.angle_alpha   90.00
_cell.angle_beta   90.00
_cell.angle_gamma   90.00
#
_symmetry.space_group_name_H-M   'P 1'
#
loop_
_entity.id
_entity.type
_entity.pdbx_description
1 polymer ?
#
loop_
_entity_poly.entity_id
_entity_poly.type
_entity_poly.pdbx_seq_one_letter_code
_entity_poly.pdbx_strand_id
1 'polypeptide(L)' 'MNEDELTFEAGAIISVIDKEDAAWWKGTLEGAIGVFPSNYVQPYPSDSAANAAGTPDAEDSLCCE' A
#
# COMPACT_ATOMS: atom_id res chain seq x y z
N MET A 1 8.49 23.00 12.27
CA MET A 1 8.65 21.55 12.05
C MET A 1 7.25 21.09 11.68
N ASN A 2 7.02 20.54 10.49
CA ASN A 2 5.71 19.98 10.19
C ASN A 2 5.60 18.71 11.04
N GLU A 3 5.02 18.85 12.24
CA GLU A 3 4.79 17.76 13.20
C GLU A 3 3.81 16.71 12.65
N ASP A 4 3.32 16.94 11.44
CA ASP A 4 2.38 16.08 10.75
C ASP A 4 3.06 14.95 9.97
N GLU A 5 4.37 14.96 9.65
CA GLU A 5 5.00 13.91 8.82
C GLU A 5 5.48 12.68 9.64
N LEU A 6 5.11 11.48 9.21
CA LEU A 6 5.52 10.21 9.82
C LEU A 6 6.84 9.72 9.22
N THR A 7 7.86 9.54 10.06
CA THR A 7 9.15 8.95 9.66
C THR A 7 9.16 7.45 9.94
N PHE A 8 9.64 6.64 8.99
CA PHE A 8 9.68 5.18 9.08
C PHE A 8 10.79 4.60 8.19
N GLU A 9 11.15 3.35 8.45
CA GLU A 9 12.16 2.61 7.68
C GLU A 9 11.52 1.52 6.81
N ALA A 10 12.28 1.01 5.83
CA ALA A 10 11.82 -0.08 4.98
C ALA A 10 11.51 -1.33 5.82
N GLY A 11 10.32 -1.89 5.65
CA GLY A 11 9.84 -3.03 6.44
C GLY A 11 9.02 -2.66 7.68
N ALA A 12 8.90 -1.37 8.01
CA ALA A 12 7.98 -0.93 9.06
C ALA A 12 6.51 -1.23 8.67
N ILE A 13 5.72 -1.70 9.63
CA ILE A 13 4.28 -1.91 9.46
C ILE A 13 3.55 -0.72 10.05
N ILE A 14 2.97 0.09 9.18
CA ILE A 14 2.20 1.28 9.55
C ILE A 14 0.71 0.95 9.54
N SER A 15 0.01 1.28 10.61
CA SER A 15 -1.45 1.18 10.64
C SER A 15 -2.05 2.43 10.02
N VAL A 16 -2.69 2.30 8.85
CA VAL A 16 -3.37 3.42 8.18
C VAL A 16 -4.61 3.83 8.98
N ILE A 17 -4.72 5.11 9.31
CA ILE A 17 -5.83 5.75 10.03
C ILE A 17 -6.74 6.50 9.05
N ASP A 18 -6.14 7.22 8.10
CA ASP A 18 -6.86 8.02 7.10
C ASP A 18 -6.23 7.89 5.71
N LYS A 19 -7.07 7.81 4.68
CA LYS A 19 -6.69 7.68 3.27
C LYS A 19 -7.60 8.50 2.36
N GLU A 20 -8.19 9.59 2.87
CA GLU A 20 -9.04 10.48 2.06
C GLU A 20 -8.25 11.11 0.91
N ASP A 21 -6.96 11.38 1.13
CA ASP A 21 -6.05 11.86 0.10
C ASP A 21 -5.36 10.70 -0.64
N ALA A 22 -5.19 10.84 -1.95
CA ALA A 22 -4.58 9.81 -2.78
C ALA A 22 -3.05 9.79 -2.64
N ALA A 23 -2.43 10.95 -2.38
CA ALA A 23 -0.98 11.09 -2.33
C ALA A 23 -0.44 10.93 -0.89
N TRP A 24 -1.20 11.36 0.12
CA TRP A 24 -0.75 11.39 1.52
C TRP A 24 -1.71 10.67 2.44
N TRP A 25 -1.27 9.59 3.05
CA TRP A 25 -2.07 8.84 4.02
C TRP A 25 -1.64 9.17 5.42
N LYS A 26 -2.60 9.19 6.36
CA LYS A 26 -2.31 9.30 7.79
C LYS A 26 -2.25 7.92 8.40
N GLY A 27 -1.26 7.67 9.24
CA GLY A 27 -1.16 6.42 9.98
C GLY A 27 -0.44 6.56 11.30
N THR A 28 -0.28 5.42 11.97
CA THR A 28 0.46 5.32 13.22
C THR A 28 1.50 4.21 13.17
N LEU A 29 2.66 4.51 13.75
CA LEU A 29 3.80 3.60 13.90
C LEU A 29 4.38 3.81 15.30
N GLU A 30 4.44 2.75 16.11
CA GLU A 30 5.03 2.77 17.46
C GLU A 30 4.53 3.91 18.38
N GLY A 31 3.27 4.32 18.20
CA GLY A 31 2.65 5.42 18.97
C GLY A 31 2.88 6.82 18.39
N ALA A 32 3.72 6.97 17.35
CA ALA A 32 3.78 8.18 16.54
C ALA A 32 2.61 8.21 15.56
N ILE A 33 2.08 9.40 15.28
CA ILE A 33 1.01 9.62 14.31
C ILE A 33 1.47 10.69 13.35
N GLY A 34 1.28 10.46 12.05
CA GLY A 34 1.62 11.41 11.01
C GLY A 34 1.15 10.96 9.63
N VAL A 35 1.41 11.79 8.64
CA VAL A 35 1.16 11.57 7.23
C VAL A 35 2.41 11.06 6.54
N PHE A 36 2.22 10.21 5.56
CA PHE A 36 3.29 9.68 4.74
C PHE A 36 2.80 9.50 3.30
N PRO A 37 3.71 9.56 2.33
CA PRO A 37 3.37 9.39 0.93
C PRO A 37 2.95 7.94 0.64
N SER A 38 1.79 7.76 0.00
CA SER A 38 1.17 6.46 -0.23
C SER A 38 2.01 5.53 -1.13
N ASN A 39 2.87 6.10 -1.99
CA ASN A 39 3.76 5.35 -2.88
C ASN A 39 4.99 4.73 -2.19
N TYR A 40 5.19 4.97 -0.89
CA TYR A 40 6.28 4.36 -0.10
C TYR A 40 5.81 3.16 0.72
N VAL A 41 4.51 2.83 0.67
CA VAL A 41 3.93 1.69 1.38
C VAL A 41 3.27 0.72 0.42
N GLN A 42 3.05 -0.50 0.89
CA GLN A 42 2.28 -1.51 0.19
C GLN A 42 1.32 -2.18 1.18
N PRO A 43 0.19 -2.72 0.71
CA PRO A 43 -0.70 -3.51 1.55
C PRO A 43 0.08 -4.66 2.21
N TYR A 44 0.02 -4.75 3.53
CA TYR A 44 0.60 -5.88 4.25
C TYR A 44 -0.33 -7.09 4.07
N PRO A 45 0.14 -8.22 3.50
CA PRO A 45 -0.68 -9.40 3.36
C PRO A 45 -0.98 -9.94 4.76
N SER A 46 -2.17 -9.65 5.27
CA SER A 46 -2.72 -10.44 6.37
C SER A 46 -3.10 -11.78 5.76
N ASP A 47 -2.52 -12.86 6.27
CA ASP A 47 -2.79 -14.26 5.90
C ASP A 47 -4.30 -14.59 5.95
N SER A 48 -5.02 -14.17 4.90
CA SER A 48 -6.42 -14.45 4.60
C SER A 48 -6.79 -14.09 3.15
N ALA A 49 -5.89 -13.48 2.36
CA ALA A 49 -6.13 -13.18 0.94
C ALA A 49 -4.88 -13.37 0.05
N ALA A 50 -4.01 -14.33 0.35
CA ALA A 50 -3.17 -14.89 -0.71
C ALA A 50 -4.12 -15.50 -1.76
N ASN A 51 -3.87 -15.23 -3.05
CA ASN A 51 -4.61 -15.67 -4.26
C ASN A 51 -5.65 -14.69 -4.85
N ALA A 52 -5.25 -13.49 -5.30
CA ALA A 52 -5.99 -12.79 -6.37
C ALA A 52 -5.15 -11.68 -7.05
N ALA A 53 -3.96 -12.00 -7.56
CA ALA A 53 -3.28 -11.13 -8.53
C ALA A 53 -2.23 -11.95 -9.29
N GLY A 54 -2.67 -12.74 -10.25
CA GLY A 54 -1.79 -13.56 -11.07
C GLY A 54 -2.54 -14.34 -12.13
N THR A 55 -3.04 -13.65 -13.16
CA THR A 55 -3.04 -14.22 -14.51
C THR A 55 -2.60 -13.11 -15.47
N PRO A 56 -1.39 -13.21 -16.06
CA PRO A 56 -1.04 -12.38 -17.20
C PRO A 56 -1.97 -12.70 -18.36
N ASP A 57 -2.57 -11.64 -18.91
CA ASP A 57 -2.69 -11.39 -20.34
C ASP A 57 -2.66 -12.64 -21.25
N ALA A 58 -3.84 -13.13 -21.63
CA ALA A 58 -4.02 -14.05 -22.75
C ALA A 58 -4.53 -13.27 -23.97
N GLU A 59 -3.78 -12.23 -24.38
CA GLU A 59 -3.86 -11.68 -25.73
C GLU A 59 -3.08 -12.62 -26.66
N ASP A 60 -3.74 -13.65 -27.18
CA ASP A 60 -3.53 -14.20 -28.54
C ASP A 60 -4.55 -15.33 -28.79
N SER A 61 -5.80 -14.96 -29.07
CA SER A 61 -6.73 -15.86 -29.77
C SER A 61 -6.51 -15.71 -31.28
N LEU A 62 -5.35 -16.13 -31.78
CA LEU A 62 -5.19 -16.55 -33.17
C LEU A 62 -5.60 -18.03 -33.27
N CYS A 63 -6.89 -18.28 -33.17
CA CYS A 63 -7.46 -19.55 -33.62
C CYS A 63 -7.65 -19.46 -35.14
N CYS A 64 -6.90 -20.29 -35.86
CA CYS A 64 -6.89 -20.44 -37.30
C CYS A 64 -8.29 -20.74 -37.88
N GLU A 65 -8.63 -20.06 -38.98
CA GLU A 65 -9.44 -20.61 -40.08
C GLU A 65 -8.60 -20.60 -41.36
#